data_AF-A0A067Q3J0-F1
#
_entry.id   AF-A0A067Q3J0-F1
#
_cell.length_a   1.000
_cell.length_b   1.000
_cell.length_c   1.000
_cell.angle_alpha   90.00
_cell.angle_beta   90.00
_cell.angle_gamma   90.00
#
_symmetry.space_group_name_H-M   'P 1'
#
loop_
_entity.id
_entity.type
_entity.pdbx_description
1 polymer ?
#
loop_
_entity_poly.entity_id
_entity_poly.type
_entity_poly.pdbx_seq_one_letter_code
_entity_poly.pdbx_strand_id
1 'polypeptide(L)'
;IILGTDWLHEHNPEVEWQDYNLKFTHCPNTCQIKGPGIEPFLTEPYTPLMEQGKEAIPACKINRVRVRAHGNKSIELAKREAKGQKEKTFEEMVPPEYRKYQKVFKKKASERFPK
;
A
#
# COMPACT_ATOMS: atom_id res chain seq x y z
N ILE A 1 -6.31 -5.28 -3.45
CA ILE A 1 -7.69 -5.72 -3.14
C ILE A 1 -8.12 -4.91 -1.93
N ILE A 2 -9.31 -4.31 -1.98
CA ILE A 2 -9.88 -3.54 -0.87
C ILE A 2 -11.16 -4.27 -0.46
N LEU A 3 -11.32 -4.53 0.83
CA LEU A 3 -12.49 -5.21 1.37
C LEU A 3 -13.49 -4.14 1.81
N GLY A 4 -14.71 -4.22 1.27
CA GLY A 4 -15.78 -3.28 1.58
C GLY A 4 -16.45 -3.58 2.92
N THR A 5 -17.35 -2.68 3.34
CA THR A 5 -18.13 -2.83 4.57
C THR A 5 -19.15 -3.96 4.49
N ASP A 6 -19.67 -4.22 3.30
CA ASP A 6 -20.51 -5.38 2.97
C ASP A 6 -19.80 -6.69 3.33
N TRP A 7 -18.56 -6.84 2.88
CA TRP A 7 -17.73 -8.00 3.18
C TRP A 7 -17.41 -8.12 4.67
N LEU A 8 -17.09 -7.00 5.33
CA LEU A 8 -16.77 -6.98 6.77
C LEU A 8 -17.97 -7.37 7.64
N HIS A 9 -19.18 -6.94 7.27
CA HIS A 9 -20.40 -7.33 7.98
C HIS A 9 -20.71 -8.81 7.85
N GLU A 10 -20.50 -9.39 6.67
CA GLU A 10 -20.77 -10.81 6.41
C GLU A 10 -19.79 -11.72 7.14
N HIS A 11 -18.50 -11.38 7.13
CA HIS A 11 -17.44 -12.25 7.64
C HIS A 11 -17.03 -11.95 9.09
N ASN A 12 -17.34 -10.75 9.59
CA ASN A 12 -17.06 -10.25 10.94
C ASN A 12 -15.78 -10.82 11.56
N PRO A 13 -14.60 -10.60 10.94
CA PRO A 13 -13.38 -11.19 11.41
C PRO A 13 -12.88 -10.50 12.69
N GLU A 14 -12.21 -11.28 13.54
CA GLU A 14 -11.45 -10.73 14.66
C GLU A 14 -10.09 -10.25 14.15
N VAL A 15 -9.76 -8.99 14.45
CA VAL A 15 -8.50 -8.37 14.03
C VAL A 15 -7.61 -8.15 15.25
N GLU A 16 -6.47 -8.84 15.28
CA GLU A 16 -5.40 -8.64 16.26
C GLU A 16 -4.34 -7.73 15.65
N TRP A 17 -4.34 -6.45 16.04
CA TRP A 17 -3.50 -5.42 15.41
C TRP A 17 -2.02 -5.52 15.80
N GLN A 18 -1.73 -6.07 16.98
CA GLN A 18 -0.39 -6.22 17.53
C GLN A 18 0.43 -7.20 16.68
N ASP A 19 -0.19 -8.31 16.29
CA ASP A 19 0.44 -9.38 15.52
C ASP A 19 0.10 -9.33 14.02
N TYR A 20 -0.70 -8.34 13.60
CA TYR A 20 -1.25 -8.22 12.24
C TYR A 20 -1.98 -9.50 11.78
N ASN A 21 -2.70 -10.14 12.70
CA ASN A 21 -3.40 -11.39 12.46
C ASN A 21 -4.91 -11.17 12.32
N LEU A 22 -5.53 -11.97 11.46
CA LEU A 22 -6.96 -11.89 11.17
C LEU A 22 -7.58 -13.29 11.28
N LYS A 23 -8.55 -13.46 12.18
CA LYS A 23 -9.23 -14.73 12.44
C LYS A 23 -10.67 -14.68 11.93
N PHE A 24 -11.09 -15.75 11.27
CA PHE A 24 -12.42 -15.88 10.68
C PHE A 24 -13.31 -16.76 11.56
N THR A 25 -13.51 -16.37 12.81
CA THR A 25 -14.29 -17.11 13.82
C THR A 25 -15.79 -17.11 13.51
N HIS A 26 -16.29 -16.08 12.81
CA HIS A 26 -17.70 -15.87 12.50
C HIS A 26 -18.07 -16.11 11.04
N CYS A 27 -17.21 -16.78 10.25
CA CYS A 27 -17.48 -16.97 8.82
C CYS A 27 -18.75 -17.83 8.60
N PRO A 28 -19.68 -17.42 7.70
CA PRO A 28 -20.82 -18.26 7.34
C PRO A 28 -20.37 -19.53 6.61
N ASN A 29 -21.17 -20.60 6.62
CA ASN A 29 -20.82 -21.89 5.97
C ASN A 29 -20.61 -21.79 4.45
N THR A 30 -21.04 -20.69 3.83
CA THR A 30 -20.79 -20.33 2.42
C THR A 30 -19.36 -19.84 2.18
N CYS A 31 -18.65 -19.43 3.23
CA CYS A 31 -17.26 -18.99 3.24
C CYS A 31 -16.32 -20.20 3.05
N GLN A 32 -16.17 -20.65 1.81
CA GLN A 32 -15.21 -21.70 1.46
C GLN A 32 -13.82 -21.10 1.25
N ILE A 33 -13.09 -20.88 2.34
CA ILE A 33 -11.66 -20.56 2.27
C ILE A 33 -10.93 -21.85 1.87
N LYS A 34 -10.85 -22.11 0.56
CA LYS A 34 -9.98 -23.13 -0.01
C LYS A 34 -8.54 -22.60 0.02
N GLY A 35 -7.95 -22.55 1.20
CA GLY A 35 -6.49 -22.40 1.31
C GLY A 35 -5.83 -23.68 0.81
N PRO A 36 -4.69 -23.63 0.09
CA PRO A 36 -3.81 -24.79 0.09
C PRO A 36 -3.48 -25.07 1.56
N GLY A 37 -3.70 -26.30 2.02
CA GLY A 37 -3.28 -26.69 3.36
C GLY A 37 -1.80 -26.37 3.50
N ILE A 38 -1.49 -25.30 4.24
CA ILE A 38 -0.12 -25.04 4.67
C ILE A 38 0.08 -26.08 5.76
N GLU A 39 0.68 -27.21 5.39
CA GLU A 39 1.25 -28.09 6.41
C GLU A 39 2.15 -27.24 7.30
N PRO A 40 2.08 -27.40 8.63
CA PRO A 40 2.90 -26.63 9.55
C PRO A 40 4.36 -26.82 9.15
N PHE A 41 4.96 -25.75 8.62
CA PHE A 41 6.38 -25.67 8.37
C PHE A 41 7.04 -25.93 9.73
N LEU A 42 7.66 -27.10 9.89
CA LEU A 42 8.44 -27.43 11.07
C LEU A 42 9.46 -26.30 11.25
N THR A 43 9.18 -25.41 12.20
CA THR A 43 10.13 -24.40 12.61
C THR A 43 11.27 -25.14 13.27
N GLU A 44 12.36 -25.37 12.55
CA GLU A 44 13.61 -25.73 13.23
C GLU A 44 13.94 -24.59 14.21
N PRO A 45 14.23 -24.89 15.49
CA PRO A 45 14.51 -23.88 16.48
C PRO A 45 15.77 -23.10 16.09
N TYR A 46 15.59 -21.83 15.78
CA TYR A 46 16.68 -20.90 15.49
C TYR A 46 17.57 -20.76 16.73
N THR A 47 18.84 -21.16 16.61
CA THR A 47 19.88 -20.79 17.58
C THR A 47 20.37 -19.38 17.28
N PRO A 48 20.27 -18.42 18.21
CA PRO A 48 20.82 -17.08 18.02
C PRO A 48 22.36 -17.15 18.08
N LEU A 49 23.04 -16.97 16.94
CA LEU A 49 24.46 -16.65 16.96
C LEU A 49 24.58 -15.13 17.12
N MET A 50 24.77 -14.68 18.35
CA MET A 50 25.15 -13.29 18.62
C MET A 50 26.56 -13.06 18.05
N GLU A 51 26.69 -12.21 17.04
CA GLU A 51 27.97 -11.57 16.74
C GLU A 51 27.75 -10.10 16.38
N GLN A 52 28.58 -9.27 17.00
CA GLN A 52 28.41 -7.84 17.22
C GLN A 52 28.31 -7.02 15.92
N GLY A 53 27.43 -6.00 15.92
CA GLY A 53 27.76 -4.73 15.27
C GLY A 53 27.35 -4.53 13.81
N LYS A 54 26.29 -5.17 13.33
CA LYS A 54 25.57 -4.76 12.10
C LYS A 54 24.16 -5.30 12.15
N GLU A 55 23.18 -4.43 12.43
CA GLU A 55 21.78 -4.76 12.25
C GLU A 55 21.52 -4.97 10.75
N ALA A 56 21.78 -6.19 10.28
CA ALA A 56 21.24 -6.66 9.04
C ALA A 56 19.73 -6.73 9.27
N ILE A 57 19.00 -5.81 8.63
CA ILE A 57 17.55 -5.95 8.44
C ILE A 57 17.36 -7.40 8.00
N PRO A 58 16.59 -8.24 8.74
CA PRO A 58 16.38 -9.62 8.34
C PRO A 58 15.90 -9.53 6.91
N ALA A 59 16.59 -10.24 6.01
CA ALA A 59 16.17 -10.31 4.63
C ALA A 59 14.75 -10.86 4.67
N CYS A 60 13.76 -9.98 4.68
CA CYS A 60 12.45 -10.29 4.17
C CYS A 60 12.80 -10.93 2.85
N LYS A 61 12.51 -12.22 2.73
CA LYS A 61 12.54 -12.89 1.44
C LYS A 61 11.38 -12.26 0.66
N ILE A 62 11.56 -10.98 0.29
CA ILE A 62 10.69 -10.28 -0.63
C ILE A 62 10.96 -11.04 -1.91
N ASN A 63 10.05 -11.95 -2.25
CA ASN A 63 9.96 -12.45 -3.60
C ASN A 63 10.03 -11.19 -4.48
N ARG A 64 11.13 -11.01 -5.22
CA ARG A 64 11.32 -9.86 -6.10
C ARG A 64 10.29 -9.97 -7.21
N VAL A 65 9.06 -9.54 -6.94
CA VAL A 65 8.01 -9.43 -7.94
C VAL A 65 8.49 -8.36 -8.91
N ARG A 66 8.90 -8.79 -10.11
CA ARG A 66 9.27 -7.89 -11.18
C ARG A 66 7.98 -7.23 -11.69
N VAL A 67 7.57 -6.15 -11.03
CA VAL A 67 6.44 -5.34 -11.47
C VAL A 67 6.85 -4.66 -12.78
N ARG A 68 6.38 -5.18 -13.92
CA ARG A 68 6.45 -4.48 -15.20
C ARG A 68 5.44 -3.34 -15.17
N ALA A 69 5.78 -2.24 -14.50
CA ALA A 69 4.96 -1.05 -14.45
C ALA A 69 5.02 -0.32 -15.81
N HIS A 70 4.31 -0.85 -16.80
CA HIS A 70 3.91 -0.05 -17.96
C HIS A 70 2.70 0.81 -17.57
N GLY A 71 2.58 2.00 -18.16
CA GLY A 71 1.42 2.87 -17.92
C GLY A 71 0.11 2.14 -18.23
N ASN A 72 -0.89 2.28 -17.38
CA ASN A 72 -2.22 1.72 -17.63
C ASN A 72 -2.96 2.52 -18.72
N LYS A 73 -4.08 1.98 -19.24
CA LYS A 73 -4.88 2.64 -20.28
C LYS A 73 -5.37 4.03 -19.87
N SER A 74 -5.69 4.20 -18.59
CA SER A 74 -6.11 5.47 -18.00
C SER A 74 -5.02 6.55 -18.12
N ILE A 75 -3.76 6.20 -17.84
CA ILE A 75 -2.60 7.08 -18.00
C ILE A 75 -2.42 7.50 -19.47
N GLU A 76 -2.61 6.59 -20.42
CA GLU A 76 -2.54 6.93 -21.86
C GLU A 76 -3.60 7.95 -22.26
N LEU A 77 -4.85 7.72 -21.83
CA LEU A 77 -5.96 8.62 -22.12
C LEU A 77 -5.73 10.01 -21.51
N ALA A 78 -5.31 10.06 -20.24
CA ALA A 78 -4.96 11.31 -19.57
C ALA A 78 -3.84 12.06 -20.29
N LYS A 79 -2.79 11.35 -20.76
CA LYS A 79 -1.69 11.95 -21.54
C LYS A 79 -2.15 12.47 -22.90
N ARG A 80 -3.08 11.77 -23.57
CA ARG A 80 -3.60 12.22 -24.88
C ARG A 80 -4.39 13.51 -24.72
N GLU A 81 -5.23 13.58 -23.70
CA GLU A 81 -6.04 14.76 -23.40
C GLU A 81 -5.17 15.95 -22.96
N ALA A 82 -4.19 15.70 -22.10
CA ALA A 82 -3.27 16.74 -21.61
C ALA A 82 -2.45 17.42 -22.72
N LYS A 83 -2.20 16.75 -23.85
CA LYS A 83 -1.47 17.35 -24.99
C LYS A 83 -2.26 18.47 -25.70
N GLY A 84 -3.58 18.44 -25.63
CA GLY A 84 -4.45 19.44 -26.26
C GLY A 84 -4.77 20.63 -25.36
N GLN A 85 -4.54 20.50 -24.05
CA GLN A 85 -4.86 21.53 -23.07
C GLN A 85 -3.64 22.43 -22.82
N LYS A 86 -3.88 23.74 -22.72
CA LYS A 86 -2.84 24.71 -22.32
C LYS A 86 -2.57 24.56 -20.82
N GLU A 87 -1.32 24.73 -20.42
CA GLU A 87 -0.96 24.79 -18.99
C GLU A 87 -1.69 25.97 -18.34
N LYS A 88 -2.59 25.67 -17.42
CA LYS A 88 -3.33 26.67 -16.65
C LYS A 88 -2.41 27.34 -15.65
N THR A 89 -2.64 28.62 -15.37
CA THR A 89 -1.90 29.32 -14.31
C THR A 89 -2.28 28.78 -12.94
N PHE A 90 -1.42 28.99 -11.94
CA PHE A 90 -1.66 28.56 -10.58
C PHE A 90 -2.98 29.13 -10.02
N GLU A 91 -3.27 30.39 -10.33
CA GLU A 91 -4.49 31.06 -9.87
C GLU A 91 -5.75 30.43 -10.48
N GLU A 92 -5.70 29.97 -11.73
CA GLU A 92 -6.83 29.28 -12.37
C GLU A 92 -7.01 27.86 -11.82
N MET A 93 -5.90 27.15 -11.57
CA MET A 93 -5.92 25.77 -11.08
C MET A 93 -6.31 25.67 -9.60
N VAL A 94 -5.87 26.62 -8.78
CA VAL A 94 -6.04 26.58 -7.32
C VAL A 94 -7.13 27.54 -6.86
N PRO A 95 -8.16 27.03 -6.13
CA PRO A 95 -9.22 27.87 -5.61
C PRO A 95 -8.70 29.03 -4.75
N PRO A 96 -9.36 30.20 -4.75
CA PRO A 96 -8.89 31.41 -4.09
C PRO A 96 -8.50 31.20 -2.61
N GLU A 97 -9.28 30.40 -1.89
CA GLU A 97 -9.08 30.09 -0.47
C GLU A 97 -7.73 29.41 -0.19
N TYR A 98 -7.21 28.65 -1.14
CA TYR A 98 -5.98 27.86 -0.99
C TYR A 98 -4.75 28.54 -1.59
N ARG A 99 -4.90 29.69 -2.26
CA ARG A 99 -3.77 30.44 -2.84
C ARG A 99 -2.79 30.93 -1.77
N LYS A 100 -3.24 31.09 -0.52
CA LYS A 100 -2.36 31.37 0.65
C LYS A 100 -1.26 30.33 0.85
N TYR A 101 -1.46 29.10 0.36
CA TYR A 101 -0.50 28.00 0.47
C TYR A 101 0.35 27.81 -0.79
N GLN A 102 0.47 28.82 -1.66
CA GLN A 102 1.30 28.76 -2.87
C GLN A 102 2.72 28.21 -2.61
N LYS A 103 3.27 28.47 -1.42
CA LYS A 103 4.58 27.95 -1.00
C LYS A 103 4.66 26.42 -1.04
N VAL A 104 3.58 25.69 -0.74
CA VAL A 104 3.55 24.21 -0.72
C VAL A 104 3.69 23.63 -2.12
N PHE A 105 3.12 24.31 -3.12
CA PHE A 105 3.14 23.88 -4.52
C PHE A 105 4.45 24.21 -5.26
N LYS A 106 5.37 24.94 -4.61
CA LYS A 106 6.70 25.19 -5.19
C LYS A 106 7.53 23.91 -5.11
N LYS A 107 8.14 23.50 -6.23
CA LYS A 107 8.97 22.29 -6.35
C LYS A 107 9.97 22.11 -5.20
N LYS A 108 10.72 23.18 -4.87
CA LYS A 108 11.71 23.17 -3.77
C LYS A 108 11.09 22.86 -2.39
N ALA A 109 9.84 23.25 -2.16
CA ALA A 109 9.14 22.96 -0.91
C ALA A 109 8.54 21.56 -0.90
N SER A 110 7.99 21.08 -2.03
CA SER A 110 7.39 19.74 -2.13
C SER A 110 8.42 18.61 -2.03
N GLU A 111 9.65 18.86 -2.46
CA GLU A 111 10.76 17.89 -2.39
C GLU A 111 11.44 17.85 -1.01
N ARG A 112 11.09 18.76 -0.10
CA ARG A 112 11.68 18.79 1.23
C ARG A 112 11.07 17.71 2.11
N PHE A 113 11.88 16.72 2.49
CA PHE A 113 11.50 15.78 3.54
C PHE A 113 11.29 16.50 4.89
N PRO A 114 10.29 16.10 5.68
CA PRO A 114 10.22 16.45 7.09
C PRO A 114 11.56 16.10 7.76
N LYS A 115 12.02 16.97 8.65
CA LYS A 115 13.19 16.67 9.49
C LYS A 115 12.77 15.77 10.64
#